data_AF-E2BP82-F1
#
_entry.id   AF-E2BP82-F1
#
_cell.length_a   1.000
_cell.length_b   1.000
_cell.length_c   1.000
_cell.angle_alpha   90.00
_cell.angle_beta   90.00
_cell.angle_gamma   90.00
#
_symmetry.space_group_name_H-M   'P 1'
#
loop_
_entity.id
_entity.type
_entity.pdbx_description
1 polymer ?
#
loop_
_entity_poly.entity_id
_entity_poly.type
_entity_poly.pdbx_seq_one_letter_code
_entity_poly.pdbx_strand_id
1 'polypeptide(L)'
;FHPNLCHICKKTRGVANLITCNQCFLISYCSEDHKNLHLPQHRQLCTVIKKFLKNNPQWLTRRFSSVEFYETKLQLSQIIKYDLKRNFHRYEAQMLAFARSCLICHQHTGVYSCKKCLSADYCLEHKEEFEQKHKQTSCDLLILWLNIELSNIQYESKASLPLKFMKLPDNDGPFNDMAKFIEEYVQNEKGVWYALDYIYTDYVSEPLSIYNGMNRAGLFDILLTESICVIHVIAAGPIQRNSLSTWEILLHLLPNIQVLIVVLVGTDLQFEFGIQEICPRCVCNKKKFIYECCCMIYSDYMGNPIYRKANLIVGFQAELGCDTIECNLWDKCIQTMQSQGCPVLLTNINQDIAIRDVIKIRN
;
A
#
# COMPACT_ATOMS: atom_id res chain seq x y z
N PHE A 1 6.05 8.53 -3.57
CA PHE A 1 6.45 9.73 -4.35
C PHE A 1 7.21 10.70 -3.47
N HIS A 2 8.32 11.27 -3.95
CA HIS A 2 9.11 12.25 -3.19
C HIS A 2 9.31 13.53 -4.04
N PRO A 3 8.70 14.66 -3.67
CA PRO A 3 8.72 15.87 -4.51
C PRO A 3 10.09 16.59 -4.55
N ASN A 4 10.97 16.25 -3.62
CA ASN A 4 12.30 16.82 -3.44
C ASN A 4 13.40 16.03 -4.15
N LEU A 5 13.02 15.03 -4.96
CA LEU A 5 13.90 14.21 -5.79
C LEU A 5 13.51 14.35 -7.26
N CYS A 6 14.41 14.00 -8.17
CA CYS A 6 14.04 13.84 -9.57
C CYS A 6 13.01 12.70 -9.71
N HIS A 7 11.88 12.98 -10.38
CA HIS A 7 10.84 11.97 -10.56
C HIS A 7 11.32 10.72 -11.30
N ILE A 8 12.24 10.86 -12.26
CA ILE A 8 12.78 9.77 -13.07
C ILE A 8 13.88 9.02 -12.32
N CYS A 9 15.05 9.65 -12.12
CA CYS A 9 16.24 8.97 -11.62
C CYS A 9 16.44 9.04 -10.10
N LYS A 10 15.52 9.70 -9.37
CA LYS A 10 15.54 9.87 -7.92
C LYS A 10 16.78 10.59 -7.34
N LYS A 11 17.63 11.20 -8.19
CA LYS A 11 18.74 12.06 -7.73
C LYS A 11 18.23 13.20 -6.84
N THR A 12 18.99 13.50 -5.80
CA THR A 12 18.67 14.52 -4.79
C THR A 12 19.08 15.92 -5.24
N ARG A 13 18.54 16.96 -4.58
CA ARG A 13 18.97 18.36 -4.77
C ARG A 13 20.46 18.61 -4.47
N GLY A 14 21.09 17.77 -3.64
CA GLY A 14 22.52 17.88 -3.35
C GLY A 14 23.42 17.36 -4.47
N VAL A 15 22.89 16.50 -5.34
CA VAL A 15 23.62 15.89 -6.48
C VAL A 15 23.31 16.62 -7.78
N ALA A 16 22.10 17.18 -7.93
CA ALA A 16 21.68 17.90 -9.12
C ALA A 16 20.74 19.06 -8.78
N ASN A 17 20.85 20.15 -9.54
CA ASN A 17 19.90 21.25 -9.46
C ASN A 17 18.54 20.80 -10.01
N LEU A 18 17.59 20.53 -9.11
CA LEU A 18 16.26 20.11 -9.51
C LEU A 18 15.45 21.29 -10.07
N ILE A 19 14.95 21.11 -11.29
CA ILE A 19 13.98 21.98 -11.94
C ILE A 19 12.56 21.48 -11.65
N THR A 20 11.68 22.39 -11.23
CA THR A 20 10.27 22.08 -11.01
C THR A 20 9.47 22.33 -12.29
N CYS A 21 8.44 21.53 -12.56
CA CYS A 21 7.54 21.77 -13.69
C CYS A 21 6.94 23.18 -13.61
N ASN A 22 7.21 24.01 -14.62
CA ASN A 22 6.81 25.41 -14.65
C ASN A 22 5.31 25.65 -14.93
N GLN A 23 4.53 24.58 -15.09
CA GLN A 23 3.09 24.66 -15.32
C GLN A 23 2.28 24.28 -14.09
N CYS A 24 2.59 23.14 -13.47
CA CYS A 24 1.86 22.64 -12.31
C CYS A 24 2.57 22.87 -10.97
N PHE A 25 3.88 23.12 -10.97
CA PHE A 25 4.71 23.31 -9.77
C PHE A 25 4.78 22.14 -8.77
N LEU A 26 4.17 20.99 -9.05
CA LEU A 26 4.06 19.87 -8.11
C LEU A 26 5.11 18.76 -8.26
N ILE A 27 5.93 18.80 -9.31
CA ILE A 27 6.88 17.72 -9.63
C ILE A 27 8.24 18.28 -10.08
N SER A 28 9.30 17.57 -9.74
CA SER A 28 10.69 17.99 -9.97
C SER A 28 11.49 17.00 -10.82
N TYR A 29 12.43 17.52 -11.62
CA TYR A 29 13.34 16.77 -12.49
C TYR A 29 14.77 17.28 -12.33
N CYS A 30 15.79 16.47 -12.61
CA CYS A 30 17.19 16.94 -12.57
C CYS A 30 17.69 17.52 -13.91
N SER A 31 16.91 17.42 -14.98
CA SER A 31 17.22 17.96 -16.31
C SER A 31 15.95 18.11 -17.16
N GLU A 32 16.03 18.89 -18.23
CA GLU A 32 14.93 19.00 -19.20
C GLU A 32 14.71 17.67 -19.94
N ASP A 33 15.76 16.86 -20.14
CA ASP A 33 15.65 15.53 -20.73
C ASP A 33 14.75 14.61 -19.90
N HIS A 34 14.92 14.57 -18.57
CA HIS A 34 14.06 13.77 -17.69
C HIS A 34 12.63 14.30 -17.63
N LYS A 35 12.45 15.61 -17.78
CA LYS A 35 11.12 16.23 -17.90
C LYS A 35 10.44 15.84 -19.22
N ASN A 36 11.18 15.83 -20.32
CA ASN A 36 10.69 15.42 -21.64
C ASN A 36 10.38 13.92 -21.69
N LEU A 37 11.20 13.09 -21.04
CA LEU A 37 10.95 11.65 -20.91
C LEU A 37 9.61 11.36 -20.21
N HIS A 38 9.29 12.11 -19.14
CA HIS A 38 8.03 11.96 -18.40
C HIS A 38 6.84 12.67 -19.06
N LEU A 39 7.07 13.56 -20.03
CA LEU A 39 6.03 14.43 -20.60
C LEU A 39 4.79 13.67 -21.10
N PRO A 40 4.90 12.53 -21.82
CA PRO A 40 3.72 11.80 -22.29
C PRO A 40 2.79 11.34 -21.16
N GLN A 41 3.36 10.92 -20.02
CA GLN A 41 2.63 10.46 -18.85
C GLN A 41 2.09 11.67 -18.04
N HIS A 42 2.87 12.74 -17.92
CA HIS A 42 2.51 13.89 -17.09
C HIS A 42 1.49 14.86 -17.73
N ARG A 43 1.47 14.97 -19.07
CA ARG A 43 0.82 16.08 -19.80
C ARG A 43 -0.65 16.29 -19.45
N GLN A 44 -1.44 15.22 -19.38
CA GLN A 44 -2.88 15.33 -19.14
C GLN A 44 -3.16 15.96 -17.77
N LEU A 45 -2.59 15.38 -16.71
CA LEU A 45 -2.74 15.88 -15.35
C LEU A 45 -2.15 17.29 -15.20
N CYS A 46 -0.99 17.55 -15.78
CA CYS A 46 -0.34 18.86 -15.76
C CYS A 46 -1.25 19.96 -16.32
N THR A 47 -1.98 19.66 -17.40
CA THR A 47 -2.91 20.60 -18.05
C THR A 47 -4.08 20.95 -17.14
N VAL A 48 -4.67 19.95 -16.48
CA VAL A 48 -5.77 20.15 -15.52
C VAL A 48 -5.31 20.97 -14.32
N ILE A 49 -4.16 20.63 -13.73
CA ILE A 49 -3.61 21.37 -12.59
C ILE A 49 -3.27 22.82 -12.99
N LYS A 50 -2.67 23.05 -14.16
CA LYS A 50 -2.39 24.39 -14.67
C LYS A 50 -3.67 25.22 -14.80
N LYS A 51 -4.75 24.64 -15.32
CA LYS A 51 -6.06 25.31 -15.42
C LYS A 51 -6.60 25.66 -14.04
N PHE A 52 -6.54 24.72 -13.09
CA PHE A 52 -6.95 24.95 -11.71
C PHE A 52 -6.17 26.10 -11.05
N LEU A 53 -4.83 26.10 -11.17
CA LEU A 53 -3.96 27.13 -10.62
C LEU A 53 -4.19 28.50 -11.26
N LYS A 54 -4.48 28.55 -12.56
CA LYS A 54 -4.82 29.81 -13.24
C LYS A 54 -6.10 30.44 -12.67
N ASN A 55 -7.08 29.62 -12.30
CA ASN A 55 -8.34 30.08 -11.71
C ASN A 55 -8.21 30.35 -10.20
N ASN A 56 -7.19 29.80 -9.54
CA ASN A 56 -6.97 29.89 -8.10
C ASN A 56 -5.50 30.24 -7.78
N PRO A 57 -4.99 31.42 -8.21
CA PRO A 57 -3.57 31.77 -8.06
C PRO A 57 -3.09 31.77 -6.60
N GLN A 58 -3.98 32.11 -5.68
CA GLN A 58 -3.74 32.10 -4.23
C GLN A 58 -3.49 30.70 -3.65
N TRP A 59 -3.79 29.63 -4.38
CA TRP A 59 -3.62 28.26 -3.87
C TRP A 59 -2.18 27.95 -3.46
N LEU A 60 -1.20 28.49 -4.19
CA LEU A 60 0.21 28.23 -3.93
C LEU A 60 0.76 29.00 -2.71
N THR A 61 0.16 30.15 -2.40
CA THR A 61 0.63 31.09 -1.36
C THR A 61 -0.22 31.07 -0.10
N ARG A 62 -1.47 30.60 -0.18
CA ARG A 62 -2.38 30.50 0.96
C ARG A 62 -1.81 29.56 2.02
N ARG A 63 -2.02 29.96 3.27
CA ARG A 63 -1.74 29.14 4.46
C ARG A 63 -3.02 28.44 4.88
N PHE A 64 -2.87 27.22 5.38
CA PHE A 64 -3.99 26.41 5.84
C PHE A 64 -3.73 26.00 7.29
N SER A 65 -4.80 25.93 8.07
CA SER A 65 -4.78 25.09 9.26
C SER A 65 -4.72 23.61 8.85
N SER A 66 -4.31 22.71 9.76
CA SER A 66 -4.21 21.29 9.41
C SER A 66 -5.55 20.66 9.00
N VAL A 67 -6.66 21.08 9.62
CA VAL A 67 -8.01 20.60 9.28
C VAL A 67 -8.41 21.08 7.88
N GLU A 68 -8.27 22.38 7.64
CA GLU A 68 -8.59 23.02 6.36
C GLU A 68 -7.73 22.45 5.22
N PHE A 69 -6.46 22.13 5.51
CA PHE A 69 -5.56 21.55 4.52
C PHE A 69 -6.05 20.18 4.03
N TYR A 70 -6.49 19.33 4.95
CA TYR A 70 -7.02 18.00 4.62
C TYR A 70 -8.26 18.12 3.74
N GLU A 71 -9.24 18.93 4.16
CA GLU A 71 -10.48 19.15 3.40
C GLU A 71 -10.19 19.74 2.01
N THR A 72 -9.30 20.72 1.94
CA THR A 72 -8.97 21.36 0.66
C THR A 72 -8.22 20.41 -0.28
N LYS A 73 -7.39 19.50 0.23
CA LYS A 73 -6.77 18.45 -0.59
C LYS A 73 -7.79 17.48 -1.18
N LEU A 74 -8.80 17.10 -0.39
CA LEU A 74 -9.88 16.23 -0.88
C LEU A 74 -10.67 16.91 -1.99
N GLN A 75 -11.08 18.16 -1.78
CA GLN A 75 -11.78 18.97 -2.78
C GLN A 75 -10.94 19.15 -4.05
N LEU A 76 -9.65 19.47 -3.91
CA LEU A 76 -8.73 19.58 -5.04
C LEU A 76 -8.67 18.29 -5.85
N SER A 77 -8.53 17.15 -5.15
CA SER A 77 -8.47 15.83 -5.80
C SER A 77 -9.76 15.51 -6.56
N GLN A 78 -10.92 15.86 -6.02
CA GLN A 78 -12.22 15.70 -6.69
C GLN A 78 -12.35 16.58 -7.94
N ILE A 79 -11.99 17.87 -7.83
CA ILE A 79 -12.03 18.82 -8.96
C ILE A 79 -11.11 18.35 -10.09
N ILE A 80 -9.86 17.97 -9.75
CA ILE A 80 -8.91 17.48 -10.75
C ILE A 80 -9.43 16.18 -11.38
N LYS A 81 -9.96 15.24 -10.59
CA LYS A 81 -10.50 13.97 -11.10
C LYS A 81 -11.66 14.20 -12.07
N TYR A 82 -12.57 15.12 -11.74
CA TYR A 82 -13.68 15.52 -12.59
C TYR A 82 -13.19 16.07 -13.94
N ASP A 83 -12.24 17.01 -13.93
CA ASP A 83 -11.70 17.61 -15.14
C ASP A 83 -10.83 16.64 -15.95
N LEU A 84 -10.17 15.68 -15.29
CA LEU A 84 -9.29 14.69 -15.93
C LEU A 84 -10.07 13.60 -16.68
N LYS A 85 -11.34 13.35 -16.33
CA LYS A 85 -12.25 12.37 -16.96
C LYS A 85 -11.73 10.92 -16.95
N ARG A 86 -10.82 10.60 -16.03
CA ARG A 86 -10.33 9.25 -15.73
C ARG A 86 -9.88 9.17 -14.28
N ASN A 87 -9.68 7.95 -13.79
CA ASN A 87 -9.02 7.75 -12.50
C ASN A 87 -7.55 8.20 -12.55
N PHE A 88 -7.03 8.59 -11.39
CA PHE A 88 -5.61 8.88 -11.22
C PHE A 88 -4.80 7.60 -11.35
N HIS A 89 -3.64 7.68 -11.99
CA HIS A 89 -2.60 6.69 -11.79
C HIS A 89 -2.02 6.84 -10.37
N ARG A 90 -1.49 5.76 -9.80
CA ARG A 90 -0.95 5.75 -8.42
C ARG A 90 0.02 6.90 -8.15
N TYR A 91 0.97 7.16 -9.06
CA TYR A 91 1.93 8.24 -8.89
C TYR A 91 1.29 9.64 -8.96
N GLU A 92 0.18 9.81 -9.67
CA GLU A 92 -0.55 11.08 -9.79
C GLU A 92 -1.29 11.42 -8.49
N ALA A 93 -1.96 10.43 -7.90
CA ALA A 93 -2.57 10.55 -6.59
C ALA A 93 -1.51 10.89 -5.53
N GLN A 94 -0.37 10.18 -5.55
CA GLN A 94 0.76 10.47 -4.67
C GLN A 94 1.35 11.88 -4.91
N MET A 95 1.38 12.37 -6.15
CA MET A 95 1.87 13.73 -6.46
C MET A 95 1.01 14.81 -5.81
N LEU A 96 -0.31 14.64 -5.75
CA LEU A 96 -1.22 15.55 -5.05
C LEU A 96 -1.12 15.39 -3.53
N ALA A 97 -1.10 14.15 -3.04
CA ALA A 97 -1.03 13.82 -1.62
C ALA A 97 0.28 14.30 -0.97
N PHE A 98 1.41 14.20 -1.68
CA PHE A 98 2.74 14.55 -1.18
C PHE A 98 3.35 15.76 -1.90
N ALA A 99 2.51 16.65 -2.42
CA ALA A 99 2.95 17.95 -2.93
C ALA A 99 3.77 18.72 -1.88
N ARG A 100 4.82 19.42 -2.31
CA ARG A 100 5.66 20.23 -1.40
C ARG A 100 4.81 21.28 -0.71
N SER A 101 4.86 21.31 0.61
CA SER A 101 4.21 22.33 1.43
C SER A 101 4.91 22.42 2.78
N CYS A 102 4.89 23.58 3.42
CA CYS A 102 5.36 23.71 4.79
C CYS A 102 4.60 22.75 5.71
N LEU A 103 5.31 22.00 6.56
CA LEU A 103 4.73 21.03 7.50
C LEU A 103 3.75 21.68 8.50
N ILE A 104 3.90 22.98 8.74
CA ILE A 104 3.16 23.72 9.78
C ILE A 104 2.01 24.53 9.18
N CYS A 105 2.28 25.41 8.21
CA CYS A 105 1.23 26.27 7.62
C CYS A 105 0.76 25.86 6.23
N HIS A 106 1.30 24.76 5.69
CA HIS A 106 0.90 24.16 4.43
C HIS A 106 1.01 25.04 3.17
N GLN A 107 1.65 26.21 3.23
CA GLN A 107 1.96 27.01 2.04
C GLN A 107 2.90 26.25 1.10
N HIS A 108 2.75 26.43 -0.22
CA HIS A 108 3.52 25.68 -1.22
C HIS A 108 4.75 26.44 -1.73
N THR A 109 4.74 27.77 -1.67
CA THR A 109 5.84 28.63 -2.14
C THR A 109 6.80 29.03 -1.01
N GLY A 110 8.06 29.30 -1.37
CA GLY A 110 9.06 29.76 -0.41
C GLY A 110 9.40 28.72 0.66
N VAL A 111 9.36 27.44 0.29
CA VAL A 111 9.62 26.32 1.20
C VAL A 111 10.96 25.64 0.93
N TYR A 112 11.61 25.25 2.02
CA TYR A 112 12.92 24.63 2.12
C TYR A 112 12.75 23.21 2.64
N SER A 113 13.55 22.28 2.15
CA SER A 113 13.47 20.88 2.55
C SER A 113 14.44 20.57 3.68
N CYS A 114 14.06 19.65 4.56
CA CYS A 114 15.00 19.03 5.50
C CYS A 114 16.11 18.33 4.72
N LYS A 115 17.37 18.72 4.96
CA LYS A 115 18.54 18.18 4.25
C LYS A 115 18.87 16.73 4.62
N LYS A 116 18.33 16.22 5.72
CA LYS A 116 18.52 14.84 6.21
C LYS A 116 17.55 13.89 5.51
N CYS A 117 16.24 14.02 5.79
CA CYS A 117 15.22 13.11 5.27
C CYS A 117 14.73 13.41 3.86
N LEU A 118 14.95 14.64 3.36
CA LEU A 118 14.47 15.13 2.07
C LEU A 118 12.95 15.02 1.84
N SER A 119 12.17 14.68 2.88
CA SER A 119 10.74 14.34 2.76
C SER A 119 9.82 15.28 3.53
N ALA A 120 10.39 16.23 4.27
CA ALA A 120 9.65 17.26 4.98
C ALA A 120 10.14 18.65 4.55
N ASP A 121 9.20 19.59 4.39
CA ASP A 121 9.48 20.96 3.96
C ASP A 121 8.97 21.97 5.01
N TYR A 122 9.61 23.14 5.09
CA TYR A 122 9.27 24.25 5.99
C TYR A 122 9.45 25.60 5.29
N CYS A 123 8.73 26.64 5.71
CA CYS A 123 9.01 28.02 5.28
C CYS A 123 9.92 28.72 6.31
N LEU A 124 10.57 29.82 5.91
CA LEU A 124 11.52 30.54 6.79
C LEU A 124 10.90 30.97 8.13
N GLU A 125 9.65 31.43 8.10
CA GLU A 125 8.94 31.85 9.31
C GLU A 125 8.73 30.70 10.30
N HIS A 126 8.57 29.47 9.81
CA HIS A 126 8.36 28.28 10.64
C HIS A 126 9.63 27.45 10.83
N LYS A 127 10.82 28.00 10.57
CA LYS A 127 12.08 27.25 10.68
C LYS A 127 12.31 26.73 12.10
N GLU A 128 12.19 27.58 13.11
CA GLU A 128 12.43 27.20 14.51
C GLU A 128 11.41 26.18 15.02
N GLU A 129 10.13 26.42 14.74
CA GLU A 129 9.05 25.48 15.09
C GLU A 129 9.20 24.13 14.36
N PHE A 130 9.65 24.17 13.08
CA PHE A 130 9.96 22.95 12.34
C PHE A 130 11.09 22.17 13.00
N GLU A 131 12.18 22.81 13.41
CA GLU A 131 13.29 22.14 14.10
C GLU A 131 12.84 21.50 15.44
N GLN A 132 11.87 22.09 16.12
CA GLN A 132 11.28 21.55 17.35
C GLN A 132 10.31 20.39 17.12
N LYS A 133 9.45 20.48 16.09
CA LYS A 133 8.42 19.47 15.77
C LYS A 133 8.98 18.30 14.96
N HIS A 134 9.84 18.58 13.98
CA HIS A 134 10.54 17.58 13.17
C HIS A 134 11.79 17.07 13.90
N LYS A 135 11.56 16.48 15.07
CA LYS A 135 12.60 15.89 15.90
C LYS A 135 13.31 14.75 15.17
N GLN A 136 14.48 14.37 15.69
CA GLN A 136 15.32 13.31 15.15
C GLN A 136 14.52 12.03 14.84
N THR A 137 13.64 11.56 15.75
CA THR A 137 12.79 10.37 15.51
C THR A 137 11.87 10.49 14.29
N SER A 138 11.21 11.63 14.09
CA SER A 138 10.34 11.85 12.92
C SER A 138 11.18 11.94 11.63
N CYS A 139 12.36 12.55 11.72
CA CYS A 139 13.30 12.60 10.60
C CYS A 139 13.81 11.20 10.23
N ASP A 140 14.14 10.37 11.21
CA ASP A 140 14.68 9.02 11.01
C ASP A 140 13.67 8.09 10.35
N LEU A 141 12.39 8.18 10.73
CA LEU A 141 11.31 7.44 10.06
C LEU A 141 11.18 7.83 8.58
N LEU A 142 11.30 9.12 8.27
CA LEU A 142 11.26 9.58 6.87
C LEU A 142 12.52 9.21 6.08
N ILE A 143 13.69 9.14 6.75
CA ILE A 143 14.93 8.62 6.13
C ILE A 143 14.75 7.14 5.81
N LEU A 144 14.25 6.36 6.77
CA LEU A 144 13.99 4.93 6.58
C LEU A 144 13.02 4.71 5.43
N TRP A 145 11.89 5.41 5.41
CA TRP A 145 10.92 5.33 4.32
C TRP A 145 11.54 5.64 2.96
N LEU A 146 12.30 6.73 2.85
CA LEU A 146 12.98 7.09 1.61
C LEU A 146 13.98 6.01 1.18
N ASN A 147 14.76 5.47 2.11
CA ASN A 147 15.75 4.42 1.80
C ASN A 147 15.07 3.14 1.31
N ILE A 148 13.98 2.71 1.96
CA ILE A 148 13.19 1.55 1.54
C ILE A 148 12.66 1.76 0.11
N GLU A 149 12.07 2.92 -0.19
CA GLU A 149 11.56 3.25 -1.53
C GLU A 149 12.66 3.23 -2.60
N LEU A 150 13.83 3.80 -2.31
CA LEU A 150 14.98 3.80 -3.23
C LEU A 150 15.54 2.40 -3.45
N SER A 151 15.57 1.57 -2.41
CA SER A 151 15.94 0.16 -2.52
C SER A 151 14.90 -0.64 -3.29
N ASN A 152 13.60 -0.42 -3.06
CA ASN A 152 12.53 -1.16 -3.72
C ASN A 152 12.54 -0.92 -5.24
N ILE A 153 12.86 0.28 -5.71
CA ILE A 153 13.07 0.56 -7.15
C ILE A 153 14.14 -0.36 -7.76
N GLN A 154 15.19 -0.71 -6.99
CA GLN A 154 16.21 -1.65 -7.44
C GLN A 154 15.69 -3.09 -7.48
N TYR A 155 14.70 -3.43 -6.64
CA TYR A 155 14.12 -4.76 -6.53
C TYR A 155 12.91 -5.00 -7.44
N GLU A 156 12.06 -4.00 -7.73
CA GLU A 156 10.97 -4.09 -8.72
C GLU A 156 11.48 -4.41 -10.14
N SER A 157 12.75 -4.06 -10.42
CA SER A 157 13.42 -4.40 -11.69
C SER A 157 13.88 -5.86 -11.79
N LYS A 158 13.85 -6.61 -10.68
CA LYS A 158 14.25 -8.02 -10.62
C LYS A 158 13.01 -8.86 -10.39
N ALA A 159 12.80 -9.84 -11.26
CA ALA A 159 11.75 -10.84 -11.14
C ALA A 159 11.63 -11.35 -9.69
N SER A 160 10.38 -11.59 -9.25
CA SER A 160 9.93 -12.19 -7.99
C SER A 160 11.08 -12.52 -7.05
N LEU A 161 11.33 -11.66 -6.05
CA LEU A 161 12.34 -11.90 -5.02
C LEU A 161 12.18 -13.34 -4.52
N PRO A 162 13.15 -14.24 -4.75
CA PRO A 162 13.05 -15.63 -4.35
C PRO A 162 13.31 -15.71 -2.85
N LEU A 163 12.35 -15.23 -2.07
CA LEU A 163 12.41 -15.27 -0.62
C LEU A 163 11.96 -16.66 -0.18
N LYS A 164 12.88 -17.35 0.48
CA LYS A 164 12.60 -18.55 1.25
C LYS A 164 12.83 -18.19 2.70
N PHE A 165 11.83 -18.41 3.54
CA PHE A 165 11.98 -18.40 4.99
C PHE A 165 13.21 -19.25 5.35
N MET A 166 14.17 -18.67 6.08
CA MET A 166 15.40 -19.36 6.48
C MET A 166 15.10 -20.45 7.51
N LYS A 167 14.09 -20.18 8.34
CA LYS A 167 13.46 -21.14 9.24
C LYS A 167 11.96 -20.97 9.13
N LEU A 168 11.24 -22.06 9.29
CA LEU A 168 9.79 -22.04 9.29
C LEU A 168 9.31 -22.07 10.75
N PRO A 169 8.23 -21.37 11.08
CA PRO A 169 7.63 -21.41 12.41
C PRO A 169 6.91 -22.74 12.62
N ASP A 170 7.68 -23.81 12.80
CA ASP A 170 7.14 -25.14 13.11
C ASP A 170 7.03 -25.26 14.65
N ASN A 171 5.90 -24.77 15.19
CA ASN A 171 5.45 -24.81 16.59
C ASN A 171 6.17 -23.90 17.63
N ASP A 172 5.33 -23.32 18.50
CA ASP A 172 5.59 -22.74 19.84
C ASP A 172 6.28 -21.38 20.00
N GLY A 173 6.59 -20.65 18.92
CA GLY A 173 7.02 -19.25 19.02
C GLY A 173 5.85 -18.25 18.99
N PRO A 174 5.68 -17.34 19.98
CA PRO A 174 4.70 -16.26 19.84
C PRO A 174 5.19 -15.22 18.81
N PHE A 175 4.60 -15.22 17.61
CA PHE A 175 4.87 -14.22 16.54
C PHE A 175 4.15 -12.88 16.74
N ASN A 176 3.98 -12.46 18.00
CA ASN A 176 3.23 -11.24 18.33
C ASN A 176 4.03 -9.96 18.06
N ASP A 177 5.30 -10.10 17.67
CA ASP A 177 6.22 -9.01 17.37
C ASP A 177 6.84 -9.24 15.99
N MET A 178 6.56 -8.32 15.08
CA MET A 178 7.03 -8.40 13.70
C MET A 178 8.55 -8.29 13.61
N ALA A 179 9.19 -7.48 14.45
CA ALA A 179 10.65 -7.33 14.43
C ALA A 179 11.33 -8.65 14.81
N LYS A 180 10.86 -9.28 15.90
CA LYS A 180 11.34 -10.62 16.30
C LYS A 180 11.07 -11.67 15.24
N PHE A 181 9.91 -11.62 14.59
CA PHE A 181 9.58 -12.55 13.51
C PHE A 181 10.61 -12.47 12.38
N ILE A 182 10.96 -11.27 11.94
CA ILE A 182 11.97 -11.07 10.89
C ILE A 182 13.35 -11.55 11.35
N GLU A 183 13.77 -11.19 12.57
CA GLU A 183 15.05 -11.61 13.13
C GLU A 183 15.19 -13.13 13.29
N GLU A 184 14.09 -13.84 13.55
CA GLU A 184 14.11 -15.28 13.78
C GLU A 184 13.96 -16.12 12.51
N TYR A 185 13.10 -15.69 11.57
CA TYR A 185 12.64 -16.52 10.46
C TYR A 185 13.14 -16.06 9.08
N VAL A 186 13.69 -14.85 8.99
CA VAL A 186 14.06 -14.22 7.72
C VAL A 186 15.55 -13.88 7.66
N GLN A 187 16.08 -13.28 8.73
CA GLN A 187 17.47 -12.83 8.75
C GLN A 187 18.48 -13.98 8.84
N ASN A 188 19.55 -13.85 8.06
CA ASN A 188 20.75 -14.70 8.19
C ASN A 188 21.60 -14.27 9.39
N GLU A 189 21.80 -12.97 9.55
CA GLU A 189 22.53 -12.36 10.65
C GLU A 189 21.54 -11.58 11.53
N LYS A 190 21.26 -12.12 12.71
CA LYS A 190 20.21 -11.58 13.60
C LYS A 190 20.56 -10.18 14.08
N GLY A 191 19.57 -9.28 14.02
CA GLY A 191 19.67 -7.92 14.55
C GLY A 191 20.25 -6.90 13.58
N VAL A 192 20.66 -7.32 12.37
CA VAL A 192 21.13 -6.41 11.31
C VAL A 192 20.04 -6.25 10.26
N TRP A 193 19.42 -5.08 10.22
CA TRP A 193 18.29 -4.78 9.34
C TRP A 193 18.70 -4.18 7.99
N TYR A 194 18.28 -4.83 6.91
CA TYR A 194 18.43 -4.35 5.54
C TYR A 194 17.08 -3.92 4.95
N ALA A 195 17.10 -3.18 3.84
CA ALA A 195 15.86 -2.73 3.19
C ALA A 195 14.89 -3.88 2.83
N LEU A 196 15.43 -5.06 2.48
CA LEU A 196 14.63 -6.25 2.20
C LEU A 196 13.88 -6.77 3.43
N ASP A 197 14.46 -6.63 4.63
CA ASP A 197 13.81 -7.06 5.87
C ASP A 197 12.53 -6.26 6.12
N TYR A 198 12.59 -4.94 5.91
CA TYR A 198 11.40 -4.07 5.99
C TYR A 198 10.38 -4.35 4.89
N ILE A 199 10.81 -4.62 3.65
CA ILE A 199 9.86 -5.04 2.60
C ILE A 199 9.18 -6.34 3.01
N TYR A 200 9.92 -7.24 3.65
CA TYR A 200 9.37 -8.50 4.10
C TYR A 200 8.35 -8.34 5.24
N THR A 201 8.54 -7.38 6.15
CA THR A 201 7.53 -7.09 7.19
C THR A 201 6.17 -6.82 6.56
N ASP A 202 6.12 -6.09 5.44
CA ASP A 202 4.88 -5.80 4.72
C ASP A 202 4.33 -7.07 4.06
N TYR A 203 5.20 -7.88 3.44
CA TYR A 203 4.77 -9.08 2.71
C TYR A 203 4.23 -10.19 3.62
N VAL A 204 4.77 -10.37 4.83
CA VAL A 204 4.25 -11.37 5.78
C VAL A 204 3.10 -10.87 6.64
N SER A 205 2.88 -9.55 6.70
CA SER A 205 1.84 -8.95 7.55
C SER A 205 0.46 -9.52 7.27
N GLU A 206 0.09 -9.67 6.00
CA GLU A 206 -1.23 -10.16 5.59
C GLU A 206 -1.50 -11.62 5.96
N PRO A 207 -0.68 -12.62 5.57
CA PRO A 207 -0.91 -14.00 5.98
C PRO A 207 -0.83 -14.19 7.50
N LEU A 208 0.06 -13.47 8.20
CA LEU A 208 0.11 -13.51 9.67
C LEU A 208 -1.13 -12.89 10.32
N SER A 209 -1.67 -11.81 9.74
CA SER A 209 -2.91 -11.18 10.19
C SER A 209 -4.10 -12.09 9.99
N ILE A 210 -4.15 -12.85 8.88
CA ILE A 210 -5.17 -13.87 8.64
C ILE A 210 -5.09 -14.95 9.72
N TYR A 211 -3.90 -15.50 9.96
CA TYR A 211 -3.70 -16.53 10.98
C TYR A 211 -4.14 -16.05 12.37
N ASN A 212 -3.70 -14.86 12.79
CA ASN A 212 -4.09 -14.27 14.07
C ASN A 212 -5.60 -13.96 14.13
N GLY A 213 -6.19 -13.46 13.03
CA GLY A 213 -7.63 -13.19 12.94
C GLY A 213 -8.47 -14.46 13.05
N MET A 214 -8.07 -15.53 12.34
CA MET A 214 -8.71 -16.85 12.42
C MET A 214 -8.63 -17.43 13.84
N ASN A 215 -7.45 -17.33 14.49
CA ASN A 215 -7.27 -17.78 15.87
C ASN A 215 -8.20 -17.04 16.83
N ARG A 216 -8.22 -15.70 16.77
CA ARG A 216 -9.04 -14.86 17.65
C ARG A 216 -10.54 -15.06 17.46
N ALA A 217 -10.97 -15.36 16.23
CA ALA A 217 -12.37 -15.60 15.90
C ALA A 217 -12.79 -17.08 16.09
N GLY A 218 -11.89 -17.96 16.55
CA GLY A 218 -12.20 -19.38 16.73
C GLY A 218 -12.51 -20.11 15.43
N LEU A 219 -11.94 -19.66 14.30
CA LEU A 219 -12.27 -20.16 12.97
C LEU A 219 -11.46 -21.40 12.57
N PHE A 220 -10.45 -21.79 13.34
CA PHE A 220 -9.61 -22.96 13.01
C PHE A 220 -10.45 -24.25 12.91
N ASP A 221 -11.36 -24.49 13.85
CA ASP A 221 -12.20 -25.69 13.84
C ASP A 221 -13.20 -25.70 12.68
N ILE A 222 -13.54 -24.54 12.12
CA ILE A 222 -14.48 -24.41 11.00
C ILE A 222 -13.75 -24.55 9.66
N LEU A 223 -12.60 -23.87 9.53
CA LEU A 223 -11.87 -23.73 8.26
C LEU A 223 -10.84 -24.83 8.01
N LEU A 224 -10.46 -25.60 9.03
CA LEU A 224 -9.46 -26.69 8.93
C LEU A 224 -10.09 -28.08 8.85
N THR A 225 -11.40 -28.18 8.64
CA THR A 225 -12.10 -29.45 8.38
C THR A 225 -11.78 -30.01 7.00
N GLU A 226 -11.47 -29.12 6.04
CA GLU A 226 -11.13 -29.48 4.67
C GLU A 226 -9.62 -29.45 4.44
N SER A 227 -9.13 -30.34 3.58
CA SER A 227 -7.74 -30.36 3.15
C SER A 227 -7.41 -29.27 2.11
N ILE A 228 -8.44 -28.63 1.55
CA ILE A 228 -8.34 -27.53 0.59
C ILE A 228 -8.84 -26.27 1.29
N CYS A 229 -8.05 -25.21 1.29
CA CYS A 229 -8.42 -23.92 1.84
C CYS A 229 -8.34 -22.84 0.75
N VAL A 230 -9.47 -22.24 0.44
CA VAL A 230 -9.64 -21.18 -0.55
C VAL A 230 -9.84 -19.85 0.19
N ILE A 231 -8.89 -18.94 0.02
CA ILE A 231 -8.92 -17.60 0.62
C ILE A 231 -9.11 -16.57 -0.48
N HIS A 232 -10.18 -15.79 -0.41
CA HIS A 232 -10.39 -14.65 -1.29
C HIS A 232 -9.86 -13.38 -0.63
N VAL A 233 -8.99 -12.64 -1.30
CA VAL A 233 -8.50 -11.32 -0.87
C VAL A 233 -9.13 -10.26 -1.74
N ILE A 234 -9.95 -9.42 -1.13
CA ILE A 234 -10.72 -8.39 -1.81
C ILE A 234 -9.96 -7.06 -1.82
N ALA A 235 -10.12 -6.29 -2.88
CA ALA A 235 -9.40 -5.04 -3.13
C ALA A 235 -7.87 -5.25 -3.14
N ALA A 236 -7.44 -6.43 -3.61
CA ALA A 236 -6.03 -6.74 -3.74
C ALA A 236 -5.36 -5.89 -4.84
N GLY A 237 -4.14 -5.46 -4.58
CA GLY A 237 -3.33 -4.68 -5.51
C GLY A 237 -1.97 -5.33 -5.81
N PRO A 238 -1.08 -4.60 -6.49
CA PRO A 238 0.23 -5.13 -6.89
C PRO A 238 1.11 -5.58 -5.72
N ILE A 239 0.94 -5.00 -4.53
CA ILE A 239 1.70 -5.39 -3.34
C ILE A 239 1.34 -6.82 -2.92
N GLN A 240 0.04 -7.15 -2.88
CA GLN A 240 -0.46 -8.49 -2.57
C GLN A 240 0.00 -9.52 -3.59
N ARG A 241 0.04 -9.13 -4.87
CA ARG A 241 0.64 -9.99 -5.90
C ARG A 241 2.12 -10.24 -5.56
N ASN A 242 2.90 -9.19 -5.32
CA ASN A 242 4.33 -9.30 -5.10
C ASN A 242 4.68 -10.08 -3.82
N SER A 243 3.78 -10.07 -2.83
CA SER A 243 3.94 -10.84 -1.59
C SER A 243 3.48 -12.29 -1.68
N LEU A 244 2.90 -12.76 -2.79
CA LEU A 244 2.28 -14.09 -2.87
C LEU A 244 3.16 -15.23 -2.32
N SER A 245 4.47 -15.24 -2.58
CA SER A 245 5.34 -16.31 -2.09
C SER A 245 5.36 -16.44 -0.56
N THR A 246 5.13 -15.35 0.18
CA THR A 246 5.13 -15.37 1.66
C THR A 246 3.90 -16.07 2.24
N TRP A 247 2.82 -16.19 1.46
CA TRP A 247 1.59 -16.86 1.88
C TRP A 247 1.78 -18.37 2.08
N GLU A 248 2.89 -18.94 1.58
CA GLU A 248 3.32 -20.30 1.93
C GLU A 248 3.34 -20.52 3.44
N ILE A 249 3.60 -19.49 4.25
CA ILE A 249 3.62 -19.59 5.72
C ILE A 249 2.34 -20.20 6.30
N LEU A 250 1.19 -19.99 5.65
CA LEU A 250 -0.07 -20.59 6.10
C LEU A 250 -0.06 -22.12 5.99
N LEU A 251 0.66 -22.70 5.03
CA LEU A 251 0.83 -24.16 4.93
C LEU A 251 1.65 -24.74 6.10
N HIS A 252 2.48 -23.91 6.76
CA HIS A 252 3.24 -24.31 7.94
C HIS A 252 2.44 -24.13 9.21
N LEU A 253 1.80 -22.96 9.36
CA LEU A 253 1.00 -22.62 10.53
C LEU A 253 -0.30 -23.44 10.63
N LEU A 254 -0.82 -23.91 9.50
CA LEU A 254 -2.07 -24.68 9.42
C LEU A 254 -1.77 -26.06 8.80
N PRO A 255 -1.23 -27.01 9.60
CA PRO A 255 -0.70 -28.27 9.08
C PRO A 255 -1.75 -29.15 8.36
N ASN A 256 -3.04 -29.02 8.73
CA ASN A 256 -4.15 -29.76 8.12
C ASN A 256 -4.39 -29.38 6.64
N ILE A 257 -3.98 -28.18 6.22
CA ILE A 257 -4.15 -27.73 4.84
C ILE A 257 -3.14 -28.43 3.93
N GLN A 258 -3.66 -29.13 2.92
CA GLN A 258 -2.89 -29.77 1.85
C GLN A 258 -2.83 -28.91 0.59
N VAL A 259 -3.90 -28.17 0.29
CA VAL A 259 -3.97 -27.27 -0.87
C VAL A 259 -4.41 -25.90 -0.39
N LEU A 260 -3.52 -24.92 -0.50
CA LEU A 260 -3.86 -23.51 -0.32
C LEU A 260 -4.17 -22.89 -1.68
N ILE A 261 -5.30 -22.21 -1.79
CA ILE A 261 -5.69 -21.44 -2.97
C ILE A 261 -5.92 -19.99 -2.54
N VAL A 262 -5.12 -19.06 -3.06
CA VAL A 262 -5.27 -17.63 -2.77
C VAL A 262 -5.79 -16.93 -4.02
N VAL A 263 -7.01 -16.39 -3.93
CA VAL A 263 -7.65 -15.63 -5.01
C VAL A 263 -7.55 -14.15 -4.67
N LEU A 264 -6.72 -13.42 -5.42
CA LEU A 264 -6.59 -11.97 -5.32
C LEU A 264 -7.57 -11.31 -6.29
N VAL A 265 -8.52 -10.52 -5.77
CA VAL A 265 -9.52 -9.82 -6.58
C VAL A 265 -9.36 -8.32 -6.42
N GLY A 266 -9.04 -7.61 -7.50
CA GLY A 266 -8.92 -6.16 -7.49
C GLY A 266 -8.70 -5.55 -8.87
N THR A 267 -9.14 -4.30 -9.04
CA THR A 267 -9.18 -3.61 -10.34
C THR A 267 -7.80 -3.26 -10.89
N ASP A 268 -6.78 -3.21 -10.04
CA ASP A 268 -5.42 -2.82 -10.40
C ASP A 268 -4.51 -4.02 -10.71
N LEU A 269 -5.08 -5.23 -10.73
CA LEU A 269 -4.35 -6.47 -11.03
C LEU A 269 -4.35 -6.78 -12.53
N GLN A 270 -3.50 -7.71 -12.92
CA GLN A 270 -3.60 -8.40 -14.21
C GLN A 270 -4.15 -9.81 -13.97
N PHE A 271 -4.85 -10.35 -14.96
CA PHE A 271 -5.30 -11.73 -14.87
C PHE A 271 -4.09 -12.67 -14.90
N GLU A 272 -3.96 -13.50 -13.87
CA GLU A 272 -2.86 -14.44 -13.72
C GLU A 272 -3.36 -15.66 -12.94
N PHE A 273 -2.90 -16.84 -13.32
CA PHE A 273 -3.19 -18.07 -12.57
C PHE A 273 -1.97 -18.96 -12.60
N GLY A 274 -1.64 -19.57 -11.46
CA GLY A 274 -0.46 -20.42 -11.39
C GLY A 274 -0.34 -21.22 -10.11
N ILE A 275 0.71 -22.04 -10.09
CA ILE A 275 1.16 -22.77 -8.91
C ILE A 275 2.40 -22.05 -8.40
N GLN A 276 2.40 -21.69 -7.13
CA GLN A 276 3.53 -21.06 -6.49
C GLN A 276 4.58 -22.14 -6.15
N GLU A 277 5.85 -21.84 -6.40
CA GLU A 277 6.94 -22.67 -5.88
C GLU A 277 6.97 -22.59 -4.36
N ILE A 278 6.94 -23.75 -3.72
CA ILE A 278 6.93 -23.91 -2.27
C ILE A 278 8.23 -24.58 -1.80
N CYS A 279 8.52 -24.49 -0.52
CA CYS A 279 9.71 -25.05 0.10
C CYS A 279 9.75 -26.59 -0.02
N PRO A 280 10.96 -27.18 0.01
CA PRO A 280 11.12 -28.64 -0.06
C PRO A 280 10.31 -29.41 1.00
N ARG A 281 10.10 -28.84 2.18
CA ARG A 281 9.30 -29.47 3.25
C ARG A 281 7.83 -29.57 2.86
N CYS A 282 7.24 -28.50 2.34
CA CYS A 282 5.88 -28.50 1.80
C CYS A 282 5.74 -29.48 0.64
N VAL A 283 6.73 -29.55 -0.26
CA VAL A 283 6.76 -30.54 -1.34
C VAL A 283 6.79 -31.98 -0.80
N CYS A 284 7.66 -32.27 0.16
CA CYS A 284 7.75 -33.60 0.81
C CYS A 284 6.42 -33.99 1.47
N ASN A 285 5.73 -33.01 2.06
CA ASN A 285 4.42 -33.19 2.67
C ASN A 285 3.26 -33.20 1.64
N LYS A 286 3.57 -33.23 0.35
CA LYS A 286 2.60 -33.25 -0.77
C LYS A 286 1.63 -32.06 -0.78
N LYS A 287 2.04 -30.94 -0.19
CA LYS A 287 1.24 -29.71 -0.18
C LYS A 287 1.32 -29.00 -1.52
N LYS A 288 0.32 -28.17 -1.81
CA LYS A 288 0.25 -27.32 -3.01
C LYS A 288 -0.18 -25.91 -2.64
N PHE A 289 0.38 -24.93 -3.33
CA PHE A 289 -0.06 -23.55 -3.25
C PHE A 289 -0.41 -23.05 -4.65
N ILE A 290 -1.67 -22.70 -4.85
CA ILE A 290 -2.24 -22.19 -6.10
C ILE A 290 -2.66 -20.75 -5.88
N TYR A 291 -2.49 -19.89 -6.88
CA TYR A 291 -2.97 -18.52 -6.84
C TYR A 291 -3.75 -18.17 -8.10
N GLU A 292 -4.67 -17.22 -7.94
CA GLU A 292 -5.47 -16.64 -9.02
C GLU A 292 -5.56 -15.13 -8.79
N CYS A 293 -5.24 -14.33 -9.80
CA CYS A 293 -5.34 -12.88 -9.79
C CYS A 293 -6.43 -12.47 -10.77
N CYS A 294 -7.40 -11.69 -10.30
CA CYS A 294 -8.58 -11.30 -11.05
C CYS A 294 -8.69 -9.76 -11.12
N CYS A 295 -8.57 -9.22 -12.33
CA CYS A 295 -8.72 -7.79 -12.63
C CYS A 295 -10.21 -7.39 -12.68
N MET A 296 -10.88 -7.40 -11.54
CA MET A 296 -12.31 -7.06 -11.43
C MET A 296 -12.70 -6.75 -9.97
N ILE A 297 -13.94 -6.28 -9.78
CA ILE A 297 -14.55 -6.17 -8.45
C ILE A 297 -15.17 -7.50 -8.02
N TYR A 298 -15.34 -7.70 -6.72
CA TYR A 298 -15.77 -8.99 -6.18
C TYR A 298 -17.16 -9.44 -6.68
N SER A 299 -18.09 -8.50 -6.88
CA SER A 299 -19.41 -8.81 -7.45
C SER A 299 -19.33 -9.43 -8.84
N ASP A 300 -18.36 -8.98 -9.64
CA ASP A 300 -18.20 -9.44 -11.02
C ASP A 300 -17.45 -10.78 -11.04
N TYR A 301 -16.51 -10.97 -10.09
CA TYR A 301 -15.85 -12.26 -9.88
C TYR A 301 -16.85 -13.37 -9.56
N MET A 302 -17.84 -13.11 -8.70
CA MET A 302 -18.88 -14.09 -8.38
C MET A 302 -19.74 -14.53 -9.58
N GLY A 303 -19.92 -13.66 -10.56
CA GLY A 303 -20.63 -14.00 -11.80
C GLY A 303 -19.73 -14.66 -12.85
N ASN A 304 -18.43 -14.79 -12.60
CA ASN A 304 -17.47 -15.29 -13.56
C ASN A 304 -17.45 -16.83 -13.60
N PRO A 305 -17.34 -17.47 -14.78
CA PRO A 305 -17.23 -18.93 -14.88
C PRO A 305 -16.05 -19.57 -14.13
N ILE A 306 -14.99 -18.80 -13.84
CA ILE A 306 -13.82 -19.30 -13.11
C ILE A 306 -13.99 -19.28 -11.58
N TYR A 307 -15.09 -18.69 -11.10
CA TYR A 307 -15.35 -18.50 -9.68
C TYR A 307 -15.29 -19.82 -8.90
N ARG A 308 -14.69 -19.73 -7.70
CA ARG A 308 -14.64 -20.82 -6.72
C ARG A 308 -15.22 -20.33 -5.41
N LYS A 309 -15.86 -21.23 -4.67
CA LYS A 309 -16.36 -20.89 -3.34
C LYS A 309 -15.20 -20.71 -2.36
N ALA A 310 -15.22 -19.60 -1.62
CA ALA A 310 -14.23 -19.33 -0.58
C ALA A 310 -14.52 -20.11 0.70
N ASN A 311 -13.47 -20.59 1.37
CA ASN A 311 -13.54 -20.96 2.78
C ASN A 311 -13.44 -19.70 3.66
N LEU A 312 -12.65 -18.70 3.26
CA LEU A 312 -12.48 -17.43 3.97
C LEU A 312 -12.42 -16.27 2.98
N ILE A 313 -13.13 -15.18 3.28
CA ILE A 313 -12.98 -13.91 2.54
C ILE A 313 -12.29 -12.89 3.44
N VAL A 314 -11.31 -12.18 2.90
CA VAL A 314 -10.48 -11.23 3.64
C VAL A 314 -10.46 -9.88 2.92
N GLY A 315 -10.69 -8.81 3.68
CA GLY A 315 -10.48 -7.44 3.26
C GLY A 315 -9.51 -6.74 4.19
N PHE A 316 -8.34 -6.35 3.68
CA PHE A 316 -7.35 -5.63 4.48
C PHE A 316 -7.61 -4.13 4.45
N GLN A 317 -7.50 -3.49 5.61
CA GLN A 317 -7.71 -2.05 5.78
C GLN A 317 -9.02 -1.58 5.13
N ALA A 318 -10.11 -2.30 5.40
CA ALA A 318 -11.42 -1.97 4.88
C ALA A 318 -11.83 -0.56 5.36
N GLU A 319 -12.44 0.21 4.46
CA GLU A 319 -12.99 1.53 4.77
C GLU A 319 -14.44 1.58 4.30
N LEU A 320 -15.39 1.60 5.25
CA LEU A 320 -16.83 1.58 4.93
C LEU A 320 -17.49 2.95 5.08
N GLY A 321 -18.38 3.25 4.13
CA GLY A 321 -19.24 4.44 4.08
C GLY A 321 -18.54 5.78 4.36
N CYS A 322 -17.51 6.09 3.59
CA CYS A 322 -17.12 7.46 3.28
C CYS A 322 -17.76 7.89 1.95
N ASP A 323 -17.97 9.19 1.71
CA ASP A 323 -18.60 9.70 0.47
C ASP A 323 -17.71 9.60 -0.78
N THR A 324 -16.65 8.79 -0.73
CA THR A 324 -15.77 8.57 -1.87
C THR A 324 -16.24 7.37 -2.69
N ILE A 325 -15.88 7.38 -3.97
CA ILE A 325 -16.20 6.30 -4.92
C ILE A 325 -15.62 4.96 -4.45
N GLU A 326 -14.50 4.96 -3.72
CA GLU A 326 -13.83 3.75 -3.22
C GLU A 326 -14.61 3.07 -2.08
N CYS A 327 -15.24 3.85 -1.19
CA CYS A 327 -16.11 3.31 -0.15
C CYS A 327 -17.38 2.67 -0.70
N ASN A 328 -17.96 3.24 -1.78
CA ASN A 328 -19.11 2.63 -2.46
C ASN A 328 -18.80 1.23 -3.04
N LEU A 329 -17.54 0.96 -3.40
CA LEU A 329 -17.11 -0.36 -3.86
C LEU A 329 -17.07 -1.36 -2.71
N TRP A 330 -16.62 -0.95 -1.53
CA TRP A 330 -16.62 -1.82 -0.35
C TRP A 330 -18.03 -2.18 0.12
N ASP A 331 -18.96 -1.24 0.14
CA ASP A 331 -20.35 -1.51 0.55
C ASP A 331 -21.02 -2.57 -0.36
N LYS A 332 -20.83 -2.46 -1.68
CA LYS A 332 -21.30 -3.46 -2.65
C LYS A 332 -20.60 -4.82 -2.44
N CYS A 333 -19.30 -4.79 -2.16
CA CYS A 333 -18.54 -6.01 -1.88
C CYS A 333 -19.02 -6.68 -0.59
N ILE A 334 -19.38 -5.96 0.48
CA ILE A 334 -19.84 -6.57 1.74
C ILE A 334 -21.13 -7.34 1.58
N GLN A 335 -22.14 -6.76 0.92
CA GLN A 335 -23.39 -7.49 0.64
C GLN A 335 -23.12 -8.76 -0.17
N THR A 336 -22.22 -8.64 -1.15
CA THR A 336 -21.75 -9.75 -1.97
C THR A 336 -21.05 -10.83 -1.12
N MET A 337 -20.16 -10.43 -0.21
CA MET A 337 -19.44 -11.33 0.71
C MET A 337 -20.39 -12.05 1.67
N GLN A 338 -21.37 -11.35 2.25
CA GLN A 338 -22.36 -11.93 3.16
C GLN A 338 -23.19 -13.03 2.51
N SER A 339 -23.45 -12.94 1.19
CA SER A 339 -24.20 -13.96 0.45
C SER A 339 -23.48 -15.31 0.31
N GLN A 340 -22.19 -15.38 0.65
CA GLN A 340 -21.34 -16.55 0.40
C GLN A 340 -21.46 -17.64 1.46
N GLY A 341 -22.02 -17.30 2.63
CA GLY A 341 -22.17 -18.24 3.74
C GLY A 341 -20.83 -18.77 4.28
N CYS A 342 -19.74 -18.01 4.11
CA CYS A 342 -18.44 -18.28 4.72
C CYS A 342 -17.98 -17.10 5.59
N PRO A 343 -17.03 -17.30 6.53
CA PRO A 343 -16.51 -16.23 7.35
C PRO A 343 -15.87 -15.10 6.53
N VAL A 344 -16.07 -13.88 6.99
CA VAL A 344 -15.46 -12.67 6.44
C VAL A 344 -14.57 -12.04 7.52
N LEU A 345 -13.29 -11.86 7.21
CA LEU A 345 -12.31 -11.20 8.07
C LEU A 345 -11.95 -9.84 7.49
N LEU A 346 -12.29 -8.77 8.20
CA LEU A 346 -11.92 -7.41 7.84
C LEU A 346 -10.90 -6.86 8.84
N THR A 347 -9.86 -6.21 8.35
CA THR A 347 -8.92 -5.47 9.19
C THR A 347 -9.09 -3.97 8.98
N ASN A 348 -8.81 -3.17 10.01
CA ASN A 348 -8.87 -1.71 9.94
C ASN A 348 -7.60 -1.11 10.54
N ILE A 349 -7.27 0.13 10.16
CA ILE A 349 -6.08 0.85 10.64
C ILE A 349 -6.16 1.21 12.14
N ASN A 350 -7.36 1.32 12.70
CA ASN A 350 -7.57 1.61 14.11
C ASN A 350 -8.93 1.07 14.60
N GLN A 351 -9.07 1.05 15.92
CA GLN A 351 -10.25 0.52 16.60
C GLN A 351 -11.52 1.36 16.37
N ASP A 352 -11.42 2.68 16.28
CA ASP A 352 -12.57 3.57 16.11
C ASP A 352 -13.25 3.38 14.74
N ILE A 353 -12.46 3.19 13.68
CA ILE A 353 -12.96 2.83 12.36
C ILE A 353 -13.62 1.45 12.41
N ALA A 354 -12.96 0.46 13.02
CA ALA A 354 -13.51 -0.89 13.13
C ALA A 354 -14.88 -0.90 13.83
N ILE A 355 -15.05 -0.16 14.93
CA ILE A 355 -16.32 -0.07 15.66
C ILE A 355 -17.40 0.57 14.77
N ARG A 356 -17.08 1.65 14.04
CA ARG A 356 -18.03 2.29 13.12
C ARG A 356 -18.46 1.35 11.98
N ASP A 357 -17.50 0.62 11.42
CA ASP A 357 -17.75 -0.33 10.34
C ASP A 357 -18.63 -1.49 10.80
N VAL A 358 -18.42 -2.03 12.01
CA VAL A 358 -19.28 -3.07 12.60
C VAL A 358 -20.73 -2.62 12.73
N ILE A 359 -20.98 -1.37 13.14
CA ILE A 359 -22.34 -0.82 13.25
C ILE A 359 -23.01 -0.78 11.87
N LYS A 360 -22.27 -0.38 10.82
CA LYS A 360 -22.80 -0.34 9.45
C LYS A 360 -23.09 -1.72 8.89
N ILE A 361 -22.24 -2.71 9.14
CA ILE A 361 -22.44 -4.09 8.64
C ILE A 361 -23.69 -4.75 9.26
N ARG A 362 -24.06 -4.34 10.48
CA ARG A 362 -25.23 -4.87 11.19
C ARG A 362 -26.55 -4.25 10.75
N ASN A 363 -26.52 -3.07 10.15
CA ASN A 363 -27.68 -2.36 9.61
C ASN A 363 -27.85 -2.65 8.13
#